data_AF-A0A2V9V5D0-F1
#
_entry.id   AF-A0A2V9V5D0-F1
#
_cell.length_a   1.000
_cell.length_b   1.000
_cell.length_c   1.000
_cell.angle_alpha   90.00
_cell.angle_beta   90.00
_cell.angle_gamma   90.00
#
_symmetry.space_group_name_H-M   'P 1'
#
loop_
_entity.id
_entity.type
_entity.pdbx_description
1 polymer ?
#
loop_
_entity_poly.entity_id
_entity_poly.type
_entity_poly.pdbx_seq_one_letter_code
_entity_poly.pdbx_strand_id
1 'polypeptide(L)'
;MFRPSHESLLRQNEEIDRLELPRIADDYELEDLKAREVLVPINQSQYLRFDPRLDPARRYCRAWTRDFLGDLSQAYYRRFHEQIQVNSAVRTVLVQRKLRRHNRNAAPESGETASSHLAGLTVDIQRRGMTRDQVRFMERYLFYLRALGLAEPEEERRQWVFHVMVSDRYGDWRQSQTAARWEPTEEVSQELQ
;
A
#
# COMPACT_ATOMS: atom_id res chain seq x y z
N MET A 1 8.90 1.72 14.64
CA MET A 1 7.57 1.79 15.32
C MET A 1 6.75 0.50 15.15
N PHE A 2 6.74 -0.08 13.95
CA PHE A 2 5.84 -1.18 13.58
C PHE A 2 6.57 -2.53 13.62
N ARG A 3 6.58 -3.20 14.77
CA ARG A 3 7.26 -4.51 14.85
C ARG A 3 6.43 -5.55 14.10
N PRO A 4 7.03 -6.33 13.17
CA PRO A 4 6.32 -7.45 12.55
C PRO A 4 5.79 -8.40 13.61
N SER A 5 4.55 -8.87 13.45
CA SER A 5 3.92 -9.77 14.42
C SER A 5 2.95 -10.74 13.76
N HIS A 6 2.78 -11.90 14.39
CA HIS A 6 1.77 -12.87 13.95
C HIS A 6 0.37 -12.27 13.89
N GLU A 7 -0.01 -11.48 14.91
CA GLU A 7 -1.29 -10.79 14.95
C GLU A 7 -1.48 -9.79 13.79
N SER A 8 -0.42 -9.09 13.38
CA SER A 8 -0.49 -8.19 12.22
C SER A 8 -0.71 -8.98 10.93
N LEU A 9 -0.07 -10.15 10.76
CA LEU A 9 -0.30 -11.03 9.62
C LEU A 9 -1.74 -11.58 9.61
N LEU A 10 -2.31 -11.90 10.77
CA LEU A 10 -3.71 -12.33 10.88
C LEU A 10 -4.66 -11.21 10.44
N ARG A 11 -4.51 -9.99 10.96
CA ARG A 11 -5.33 -8.83 10.54
C ARG A 11 -5.23 -8.56 9.04
N GLN A 12 -4.04 -8.72 8.46
CA GLN A 12 -3.84 -8.59 7.02
C GLN A 12 -4.62 -9.65 6.23
N ASN A 13 -4.70 -10.88 6.72
CA ASN A 13 -5.45 -11.96 6.07
C ASN A 13 -6.96 -11.82 6.31
N GLU A 14 -7.40 -11.46 7.52
CA GLU A 14 -8.81 -11.15 7.83
C GLU A 14 -9.37 -10.07 6.90
N GLU A 15 -8.58 -9.04 6.60
CA GLU A 15 -8.99 -7.99 5.68
C GLU A 15 -9.15 -8.49 4.24
N ILE A 16 -8.30 -9.41 3.81
CA ILE A 16 -8.45 -10.03 2.49
C ILE A 16 -9.68 -10.92 2.46
N ASP A 17 -9.87 -11.74 3.49
CA ASP A 17 -10.99 -12.67 3.57
C ASP A 17 -12.33 -11.93 3.62
N ARG A 18 -12.39 -10.80 4.34
CA ARG A 18 -13.55 -9.89 4.36
C ARG A 18 -13.90 -9.35 2.97
N LEU A 19 -12.89 -9.13 2.13
CA LEU A 19 -13.04 -8.62 0.77
C LEU A 19 -13.17 -9.75 -0.28
N GLU A 20 -13.15 -11.01 0.16
CA GLU A 20 -13.21 -12.20 -0.70
C GLU A 20 -12.17 -12.16 -1.85
N LEU A 21 -11.00 -11.56 -1.61
CA LEU A 21 -10.00 -11.38 -2.66
C LEU A 21 -9.20 -12.67 -2.89
N PRO A 22 -8.88 -13.00 -4.15
CA PRO A 22 -8.07 -14.17 -4.44
C PRO A 22 -6.62 -13.98 -3.97
N ARG A 23 -5.97 -15.11 -3.71
CA ARG A 23 -4.51 -15.23 -3.64
C ARG A 23 -4.03 -15.56 -5.04
N ILE A 24 -3.52 -14.57 -5.76
CA ILE A 24 -3.19 -14.66 -7.19
C ILE A 24 -2.19 -15.79 -7.40
N ALA A 25 -2.61 -16.85 -8.09
CA ALA A 25 -1.88 -18.10 -8.21
C ALA A 25 -0.63 -17.92 -9.06
N ASP A 26 -0.79 -17.35 -10.25
CA ASP A 26 0.24 -17.27 -11.28
C ASP A 26 0.12 -16.02 -12.17
N ASP A 27 0.95 -15.97 -13.21
CA ASP A 27 1.01 -14.82 -14.10
C ASP A 27 -0.21 -14.73 -15.03
N TYR A 28 -0.91 -15.84 -15.33
CA TYR A 28 -2.14 -15.80 -16.12
C TYR A 28 -3.26 -15.12 -15.33
N GLU A 29 -3.45 -15.50 -14.07
CA GLU A 29 -4.43 -14.85 -13.19
C GLU A 29 -4.07 -13.38 -12.95
N LEU A 30 -2.77 -13.07 -12.82
CA LEU A 30 -2.32 -11.68 -12.69
C LEU A 30 -2.69 -10.84 -13.93
N GLU A 31 -2.47 -11.35 -15.14
CA GLU A 31 -2.84 -10.63 -16.36
C GLU A 31 -4.37 -10.51 -16.52
N ASP A 32 -5.17 -11.52 -16.14
CA ASP A 32 -6.64 -11.42 -16.13
C ASP A 32 -7.12 -10.28 -15.21
N LEU A 33 -6.57 -10.20 -14.00
CA LEU A 33 -6.93 -9.15 -13.04
C LEU A 33 -6.52 -7.75 -13.51
N LYS A 34 -5.44 -7.62 -14.29
CA LYS A 34 -5.05 -6.35 -14.94
C LYS A 34 -6.00 -5.99 -16.08
N ALA A 35 -6.32 -6.96 -16.94
CA ALA A 35 -7.21 -6.75 -18.09
C ALA A 35 -8.62 -6.34 -17.65
N ARG A 36 -9.07 -6.84 -16.49
CA ARG A 36 -10.34 -6.50 -15.85
C ARG A 36 -10.28 -5.25 -14.97
N GLU A 37 -9.14 -4.56 -14.94
CA GLU A 37 -8.88 -3.36 -14.13
C GLU A 37 -9.07 -3.54 -12.61
N VAL A 38 -9.16 -4.78 -12.13
CA VAL A 38 -9.20 -5.08 -10.69
C VAL A 38 -7.85 -4.77 -10.06
N LEU A 39 -6.76 -4.93 -10.82
CA LEU A 39 -5.44 -4.38 -10.49
C LEU A 39 -5.10 -3.26 -11.46
N VAL A 40 -4.73 -2.11 -10.92
CA VAL A 40 -4.38 -0.91 -11.67
C VAL A 40 -2.87 -0.66 -11.60
N PRO A 41 -2.28 -0.03 -12.64
CA PRO A 41 -0.87 0.30 -12.62
C PRO A 41 -0.54 1.32 -11.53
N ILE A 42 0.62 1.15 -10.90
CA ILE A 42 1.26 2.17 -10.08
C ILE A 42 2.05 3.07 -11.04
N ASN A 43 1.76 4.36 -11.04
CA ASN A 43 2.40 5.30 -11.96
C ASN A 43 3.67 5.89 -11.34
N GLN A 44 4.79 5.79 -12.04
CA GLN A 44 5.98 6.57 -11.73
C GLN A 44 5.68 8.06 -11.94
N SER A 45 6.20 8.91 -11.07
CA SER A 45 6.00 10.37 -11.15
C SER A 45 7.20 11.11 -10.57
N GLN A 46 7.15 12.44 -10.54
CA GLN A 46 8.13 13.24 -9.82
C GLN A 46 8.14 13.01 -8.28
N TYR A 47 7.15 12.30 -7.74
CA TYR A 47 7.00 12.03 -6.30
C TYR A 47 7.29 10.57 -5.92
N LEU A 48 7.25 9.66 -6.88
CA LEU A 48 7.39 8.22 -6.67
C LEU A 48 8.27 7.61 -7.75
N ARG A 49 9.22 6.78 -7.34
CA ARG A 49 10.02 5.93 -8.22
C ARG A 49 9.91 4.46 -7.82
N PHE A 50 10.37 3.57 -8.69
CA PHE A 50 10.49 2.14 -8.39
C PHE A 50 11.93 1.78 -8.08
N ASP A 51 12.12 0.76 -7.25
CA ASP A 51 13.41 0.05 -7.23
C ASP A 51 13.69 -0.49 -8.64
N PRO A 52 14.89 -0.27 -9.22
CA PRO A 52 15.22 -0.76 -10.56
C PRO A 52 15.07 -2.29 -10.72
N ARG A 53 15.11 -3.04 -9.62
CA ARG A 53 14.96 -4.50 -9.58
C ARG A 53 13.50 -4.95 -9.51
N LEU A 54 12.56 -4.02 -9.27
CA LEU A 54 11.14 -4.35 -9.28
C LEU A 54 10.66 -4.55 -10.72
N ASP A 55 10.35 -5.80 -11.04
CA ASP A 55 9.77 -6.24 -12.31
C ASP A 55 8.53 -5.38 -12.68
N PRO A 56 8.51 -4.74 -13.87
CA PRO A 56 7.37 -3.99 -14.36
C PRO A 56 6.04 -4.74 -14.30
N ALA A 57 6.03 -6.06 -14.54
CA ALA A 57 4.82 -6.87 -14.48
C ALA A 57 4.20 -6.91 -13.07
N ARG A 58 4.95 -6.53 -12.03
CA ARG A 58 4.54 -6.51 -10.62
C ARG A 58 4.16 -5.13 -10.11
N ARG A 59 4.25 -4.07 -10.92
CA ARG A 59 3.97 -2.68 -10.53
C ARG A 59 2.47 -2.34 -10.56
N TYR A 60 1.68 -3.24 -10.00
CA TYR A 60 0.22 -3.17 -9.97
C TYR A 60 -0.29 -3.39 -8.56
N CYS A 61 -1.43 -2.81 -8.24
CA CYS A 61 -2.10 -2.94 -6.96
C CYS A 61 -3.60 -2.67 -7.10
N ARG A 62 -4.37 -2.82 -6.03
CA ARG A 62 -5.76 -2.35 -5.99
C ARG A 62 -5.81 -0.82 -6.06
N ALA A 63 -6.92 -0.28 -6.57
CA ALA A 63 -7.07 1.15 -6.81
C ALA A 63 -6.87 2.01 -5.53
N TRP A 64 -7.41 1.57 -4.39
CA TRP A 64 -7.23 2.29 -3.12
C TRP A 64 -5.78 2.26 -2.62
N THR A 65 -5.03 1.18 -2.87
CA THR A 65 -3.59 1.11 -2.58
C THR A 65 -2.79 2.09 -3.46
N ARG A 66 -3.17 2.24 -4.73
CA ARG A 66 -2.58 3.24 -5.64
C ARG A 66 -2.86 4.66 -5.13
N ASP A 67 -4.09 4.93 -4.70
CA ASP A 67 -4.48 6.25 -4.19
C ASP A 67 -3.70 6.58 -2.90
N PHE A 68 -3.53 5.62 -2.00
CA PHE A 68 -2.65 5.73 -0.84
C PHE A 68 -1.21 6.11 -1.22
N LEU A 69 -0.62 5.41 -2.19
CA LEU A 69 0.72 5.73 -2.68
C LEU A 69 0.79 7.15 -3.27
N GLY A 70 -0.25 7.56 -3.99
CA GLY A 70 -0.37 8.90 -4.55
C GLY A 70 -0.36 9.98 -3.47
N ASP A 71 -1.17 9.81 -2.43
CA ASP A 71 -1.30 10.79 -1.35
C ASP A 71 -0.05 10.83 -0.46
N LEU A 72 0.51 9.65 -0.13
CA LEU A 72 1.76 9.54 0.64
C LEU A 72 2.94 10.16 -0.10
N SER A 73 3.14 9.82 -1.38
CA SER A 73 4.26 10.33 -2.18
C SER A 73 4.21 11.85 -2.32
N GLN A 74 3.04 12.43 -2.56
CA GLN A 74 2.85 13.88 -2.61
C GLN A 74 3.10 14.55 -1.26
N ALA A 75 2.64 13.96 -0.16
CA ALA A 75 2.89 14.49 1.18
C ALA A 75 4.39 14.45 1.52
N TYR A 76 5.08 13.35 1.18
CA TYR A 76 6.51 13.18 1.38
C TYR A 76 7.31 14.19 0.55
N TYR A 77 7.01 14.32 -0.75
CA TYR A 77 7.68 15.26 -1.63
C TYR A 77 7.50 16.71 -1.20
N ARG A 78 6.29 17.12 -0.77
CA ARG A 78 6.06 18.48 -0.25
C ARG A 78 6.94 18.82 0.95
N ARG A 79 7.36 17.81 1.73
CA ARG A 79 8.18 18.02 2.92
C ARG A 79 9.68 17.98 2.64
N PHE A 80 10.11 17.09 1.76
CA PHE A 80 11.53 16.76 1.57
C PHE A 80 12.06 17.03 0.15
N HIS A 81 11.18 17.32 -0.81
CA HIS A 81 11.51 17.44 -2.24
C HIS A 81 12.23 16.21 -2.81
N GLU A 82 11.95 15.04 -2.24
CA GLU A 82 12.50 13.74 -2.63
C GLU A 82 11.37 12.77 -2.98
N GLN A 83 11.68 11.76 -3.79
CA GLN A 83 10.75 10.69 -4.14
C GLN A 83 10.74 9.59 -3.07
N ILE A 84 9.56 9.02 -2.78
CA ILE A 84 9.51 7.69 -2.17
C ILE A 84 9.86 6.63 -3.23
N GLN A 85 10.38 5.49 -2.79
CA GLN A 85 10.66 4.34 -3.65
C GLN A 85 9.79 3.15 -3.27
N VAL A 86 9.09 2.58 -4.25
CA VAL A 86 8.39 1.30 -4.11
C VAL A 86 9.32 0.16 -4.51
N ASN A 87 9.59 -0.73 -3.56
CA ASN A 87 10.48 -1.88 -3.71
C ASN A 87 9.73 -3.14 -4.12
N SER A 88 8.46 -3.27 -3.73
CA SER A 88 7.61 -4.37 -4.15
C SER A 88 6.13 -4.00 -4.07
N ALA A 89 5.30 -4.69 -4.86
CA ALA A 89 3.84 -4.53 -4.91
C ALA A 89 3.20 -5.92 -5.11
N VAL A 90 2.30 -6.13 -6.08
CA VAL A 90 1.63 -7.43 -6.25
C VAL A 90 2.62 -8.58 -6.51
N ARG A 91 2.37 -9.74 -5.91
CA ARG A 91 3.09 -11.01 -6.14
C ARG A 91 2.11 -12.12 -6.46
N THR A 92 2.60 -13.17 -7.13
CA THR A 92 1.86 -14.42 -7.30
C THR A 92 2.31 -15.47 -6.28
N VAL A 93 1.47 -16.47 -6.03
CA VAL A 93 1.78 -17.62 -5.17
C VAL A 93 3.06 -18.30 -5.65
N LEU A 94 3.24 -18.46 -6.96
CA LEU A 94 4.46 -19.01 -7.56
C LEU A 94 5.71 -18.16 -7.24
N VAL A 95 5.63 -16.84 -7.36
CA VAL A 95 6.73 -15.93 -7.02
C VAL A 95 7.03 -15.97 -5.53
N GLN A 96 5.99 -15.95 -4.68
CA GLN A 96 6.16 -16.01 -3.22
C GLN A 96 6.81 -17.32 -2.78
N ARG A 97 6.41 -18.46 -3.36
CA ARG A 97 7.03 -19.77 -3.11
C ARG A 97 8.50 -19.77 -3.51
N LYS A 98 8.86 -19.18 -4.67
CA LYS A 98 10.26 -19.04 -5.10
C LYS A 98 11.07 -18.15 -4.13
N LEU A 99 10.51 -17.02 -3.70
CA LEU A 99 11.15 -16.12 -2.74
C LEU A 99 11.51 -16.83 -1.42
N ARG A 100 10.59 -17.64 -0.90
CA ARG A 100 10.80 -18.39 0.35
C ARG A 100 11.96 -19.40 0.30
N ARG A 101 12.37 -19.85 -0.89
CA ARG A 101 13.56 -20.71 -1.05
C ARG A 101 14.85 -20.03 -0.60
N HIS A 102 14.90 -18.70 -0.69
CA HIS A 102 16.09 -17.91 -0.38
C HIS A 102 15.89 -16.91 0.77
N ASN A 103 14.64 -16.58 1.10
CA ASN A 103 14.29 -15.69 2.22
C ASN A 103 13.39 -16.41 3.24
N ARG A 104 14.00 -16.93 4.31
CA ARG A 104 13.27 -17.62 5.38
C ARG A 104 12.33 -16.72 6.20
N ASN A 105 12.47 -15.39 6.09
CA ASN A 105 11.56 -14.44 6.74
C ASN A 105 10.34 -14.12 5.87
N ALA A 106 10.28 -14.58 4.62
CA ALA A 106 9.14 -14.33 3.76
C ALA A 106 7.92 -15.11 4.28
N ALA A 107 6.81 -14.39 4.45
CA ALA A 107 5.51 -14.97 4.80
C ALA A 107 5.14 -16.14 3.87
N PRO A 108 4.42 -17.16 4.34
CA PRO A 108 4.00 -18.28 3.52
C PRO A 108 3.13 -17.84 2.35
N GLU A 109 3.01 -18.69 1.34
CA GLU A 109 2.12 -18.46 0.20
C GLU A 109 0.65 -18.84 0.46
N SER A 110 0.37 -19.50 1.59
CA SER A 110 -0.95 -20.02 1.97
C SER A 110 -1.09 -20.08 3.49
N GLY A 111 -2.31 -20.33 3.97
CA GLY A 111 -2.65 -20.35 5.40
C GLY A 111 -3.00 -18.98 5.96
N GLU A 112 -3.30 -18.93 7.25
CA GLU A 112 -3.77 -17.73 7.98
C GLU A 112 -2.76 -16.58 8.03
N THR A 113 -1.49 -16.86 7.71
CA THR A 113 -0.40 -15.86 7.66
C THR A 113 0.14 -15.67 6.24
N ALA A 114 -0.65 -16.04 5.23
CA ALA A 114 -0.23 -15.87 3.84
C ALA A 114 0.14 -14.42 3.52
N SER A 115 1.09 -14.23 2.61
CA SER A 115 1.52 -12.89 2.21
C SER A 115 0.38 -12.09 1.59
N SER A 116 0.13 -10.90 2.12
CA SER A 116 -0.88 -9.95 1.64
C SER A 116 -0.54 -9.30 0.29
N HIS A 117 0.71 -9.41 -0.19
CA HIS A 117 1.08 -9.07 -1.57
C HIS A 117 0.33 -9.91 -2.62
N LEU A 118 -0.12 -11.11 -2.23
CA LEU A 118 -0.82 -12.04 -3.10
C LEU A 118 -2.23 -11.57 -3.49
N ALA A 119 -2.76 -10.55 -2.81
CA ALA A 119 -4.07 -9.97 -3.09
C ALA A 119 -3.98 -8.57 -3.72
N GLY A 120 -2.77 -8.05 -3.97
CA GLY A 120 -2.55 -6.72 -4.54
C GLY A 120 -2.84 -5.54 -3.60
N LEU A 121 -2.96 -5.79 -2.29
CA LEU A 121 -3.22 -4.74 -1.27
C LEU A 121 -1.97 -4.10 -0.68
N THR A 122 -0.81 -4.69 -0.95
CA THR A 122 0.38 -4.48 -0.14
C THR A 122 1.56 -4.00 -0.97
N VAL A 123 2.29 -3.04 -0.40
CA VAL A 123 3.47 -2.43 -1.01
C VAL A 123 4.61 -2.38 0.00
N ASP A 124 5.83 -2.63 -0.47
CA ASP A 124 7.05 -2.39 0.28
C ASP A 124 7.64 -1.04 -0.15
N ILE A 125 7.80 -0.11 0.79
CA ILE A 125 8.38 1.22 0.54
C ILE A 125 9.77 1.29 1.16
N GLN A 126 10.74 1.82 0.43
CA GLN A 126 12.13 1.99 0.89
C GLN A 126 12.16 2.68 2.27
N ARG A 127 12.95 2.11 3.19
CA ARG A 127 13.37 2.79 4.42
C ARG A 127 14.89 2.98 4.43
N ARG A 128 15.65 2.05 3.85
CA ARG A 128 17.11 2.16 3.76
C ARG A 128 17.49 3.46 3.05
N GLY A 129 18.40 4.23 3.64
CA GLY A 129 18.89 5.48 3.04
C GLY A 129 18.03 6.71 3.34
N MET A 130 16.86 6.56 3.97
CA MET A 130 16.12 7.70 4.51
C MET A 130 16.87 8.32 5.71
N THR A 131 16.80 9.65 5.83
CA THR A 131 17.23 10.37 7.03
C THR A 131 16.32 10.06 8.21
N ARG A 132 16.75 10.40 9.43
CA ARG A 132 15.93 10.21 10.63
C ARG A 132 14.60 10.97 10.57
N ASP A 133 14.58 12.16 9.96
CA ASP A 133 13.36 12.96 9.80
C ASP A 133 12.39 12.35 8.80
N GLN A 134 12.91 11.82 7.68
CA GLN A 134 12.12 11.10 6.68
C GLN A 134 11.49 9.84 7.29
N VAL A 135 12.26 9.04 8.04
CA VAL A 135 11.74 7.86 8.76
C VAL A 135 10.65 8.27 9.75
N ARG A 136 10.86 9.33 10.55
CA ARG A 136 9.85 9.81 11.51
C ARG A 136 8.56 10.29 10.81
N PHE A 137 8.69 10.95 9.67
CA PHE A 137 7.54 11.36 8.87
C PHE A 137 6.72 10.14 8.42
N MET A 138 7.40 9.14 7.84
CA MET A 138 6.76 7.89 7.41
C MET A 138 6.08 7.17 8.59
N GLU A 139 6.78 7.05 9.72
CA GLU A 139 6.23 6.43 10.94
C GLU A 139 4.98 7.17 11.43
N ARG A 140 4.99 8.51 11.49
CA ARG A 140 3.81 9.27 11.92
C ARG A 140 2.64 9.15 10.95
N TYR A 141 2.91 9.22 9.66
CA TYR A 141 1.89 9.09 8.62
C TYR A 141 1.21 7.73 8.70
N LEU A 142 1.99 6.65 8.75
CA LEU A 142 1.48 5.28 8.82
C LEU A 142 0.82 4.99 10.18
N PHE A 143 1.30 5.57 11.27
CA PHE A 143 0.70 5.43 12.60
C PHE A 143 -0.73 5.96 12.62
N TYR A 144 -0.96 7.13 12.02
CA TYR A 144 -2.29 7.73 11.94
C TYR A 144 -3.26 6.87 11.12
N LEU A 145 -2.84 6.39 9.94
CA LEU A 145 -3.67 5.52 9.12
C LEU A 145 -3.97 4.18 9.78
N ARG A 146 -3.01 3.63 10.52
CA ARG A 146 -3.24 2.42 11.34
C ARG A 146 -4.25 2.66 12.44
N ALA A 147 -4.17 3.79 13.14
CA ALA A 147 -5.11 4.12 14.21
C ALA A 147 -6.56 4.27 13.69
N LEU A 148 -6.71 4.66 12.42
CA LEU A 148 -8.01 4.72 11.73
C LEU A 148 -8.45 3.40 11.08
N GLY A 149 -7.65 2.34 11.15
CA GLY A 149 -7.96 1.06 10.50
C GLY A 149 -7.84 1.09 8.97
N LEU A 150 -7.09 2.04 8.40
CA LEU A 150 -6.97 2.24 6.96
C LEU A 150 -5.75 1.53 6.35
N ALA A 151 -4.75 1.23 7.18
CA ALA A 151 -3.55 0.50 6.78
C ALA A 151 -3.00 -0.32 7.94
N GLU A 152 -2.36 -1.45 7.65
CA GLU A 152 -1.61 -2.23 8.63
C GLU A 152 -0.12 -2.25 8.22
N PRO A 153 0.70 -1.35 8.78
CA PRO A 153 2.13 -1.27 8.49
C PRO A 153 2.95 -2.23 9.37
N GLU A 154 4.02 -2.77 8.78
CA GLU A 154 5.11 -3.48 9.45
C GLU A 154 6.46 -2.93 8.98
N GLU A 155 7.41 -2.78 9.89
CA GLU A 155 8.76 -2.27 9.62
C GLU A 155 9.73 -3.45 9.64
N GLU A 156 10.01 -4.02 8.47
CA GLU A 156 10.90 -5.17 8.35
C GLU A 156 12.36 -4.69 8.47
N ARG A 157 12.91 -4.74 9.67
CA ARG A 157 14.26 -4.23 9.98
C ARG A 157 15.39 -4.99 9.28
N ARG A 158 15.15 -6.21 8.78
CA ARG A 158 16.16 -6.95 8.00
C ARG A 158 16.16 -6.58 6.53
N GLN A 159 14.99 -6.25 5.95
CA GLN A 159 14.84 -5.82 4.55
C GLN A 159 14.84 -4.29 4.39
N TRP A 160 14.79 -3.54 5.49
CA TRP A 160 14.81 -2.08 5.55
C TRP A 160 13.75 -1.44 4.65
N VAL A 161 12.51 -1.90 4.80
CA VAL A 161 11.32 -1.37 4.13
C VAL A 161 10.19 -1.15 5.13
N PHE A 162 9.24 -0.29 4.77
CA PHE A 162 7.91 -0.27 5.33
C PHE A 162 7.03 -1.19 4.47
N HIS A 163 6.65 -2.34 5.02
CA HIS A 163 5.61 -3.19 4.45
C HIS A 163 4.26 -2.59 4.84
N VAL A 164 3.40 -2.28 3.89
CA VAL A 164 2.12 -1.60 4.17
C VAL A 164 1.00 -2.29 3.40
N MET A 165 0.12 -2.97 4.13
CA MET A 165 -1.17 -3.43 3.60
C MET A 165 -2.19 -2.29 3.74
N VAL A 166 -2.94 -2.00 2.67
CA VAL A 166 -3.96 -0.94 2.65
C VAL A 166 -5.36 -1.53 2.53
N SER A 167 -6.23 -1.14 3.46
CA SER A 167 -7.65 -1.50 3.48
C SER A 167 -8.44 -0.73 2.41
N ASP A 168 -9.50 -1.31 1.86
CA ASP A 168 -10.42 -0.60 0.94
C ASP A 168 -11.08 0.62 1.60
N ARG A 169 -11.23 0.59 2.93
CA ARG A 169 -11.70 1.71 3.77
C ARG A 169 -10.88 2.99 3.55
N TYR A 170 -9.63 2.87 3.07
CA TYR A 170 -8.83 4.02 2.67
C TYR A 170 -9.50 4.83 1.55
N GLY A 171 -10.13 4.16 0.57
CA GLY A 171 -10.85 4.79 -0.52
C GLY A 171 -12.03 5.64 -0.03
N ASP A 172 -12.85 5.09 0.85
CA ASP A 172 -14.00 5.79 1.45
C ASP A 172 -13.54 6.95 2.32
N TRP A 173 -12.53 6.71 3.17
CA TRP A 173 -11.93 7.75 4.00
C TRP A 173 -11.40 8.90 3.13
N ARG A 174 -10.65 8.59 2.07
CA ARG A 174 -10.09 9.58 1.15
C ARG A 174 -11.18 10.45 0.53
N GLN A 175 -12.26 9.83 0.04
CA GLN A 175 -13.40 10.55 -0.51
C GLN A 175 -14.05 11.49 0.51
N SER A 176 -14.23 11.01 1.75
CA SER A 176 -14.79 11.83 2.84
C SER A 176 -13.91 13.04 3.17
N GLN A 177 -12.58 12.89 3.11
CA GLN A 177 -11.63 14.00 3.35
C GLN A 177 -11.65 15.02 2.21
N THR A 178 -11.84 14.57 0.97
CA THR A 178 -12.00 15.47 -0.18
C THR A 178 -13.32 16.21 -0.13
N ALA A 179 -14.42 15.53 0.21
CA ALA A 179 -15.73 16.14 0.39
C ALA A 179 -15.73 17.15 1.56
N ALA A 180 -15.11 16.82 2.69
CA ALA A 180 -14.98 17.74 3.83
C ALA A 180 -14.07 18.95 3.56
N ARG A 181 -13.19 18.86 2.55
CA ARG A 181 -12.42 20.01 2.04
C ARG A 181 -13.23 20.94 1.13
N TRP A 182 -14.44 20.52 0.74
CA TRP A 182 -15.37 21.30 -0.06
C TRP A 182 -16.54 21.80 0.80
N GLU A 183 -16.57 23.10 1.16
CA GLU A 183 -17.78 23.87 1.49
C GLU A 183 -17.51 25.38 1.28
N PRO A 184 -18.49 26.26 0.97
CA PRO A 184 -19.84 26.08 0.41
C PRO A 184 -20.03 26.84 -0.94
N THR A 185 -21.01 26.48 -1.77
CA THR A 185 -21.47 27.33 -2.87
C THR A 185 -22.18 28.57 -2.33
N GLU A 186 -21.84 29.75 -2.87
CA GLU A 186 -22.30 31.10 -2.48
C GLU A 186 -23.81 31.40 -2.67
N GLU A 187 -24.71 30.41 -2.63
CA GLU A 187 -26.12 30.63 -2.97
C GLU A 187 -27.09 30.85 -1.80
N VAL A 188 -26.61 31.12 -0.58
CA VAL A 188 -27.48 31.58 0.53
C VAL A 188 -27.04 32.95 1.04
N SER A 189 -27.04 33.94 0.14
CA SER A 189 -26.87 35.36 0.49
C SER A 189 -27.89 36.29 -0.18
N GLN A 190 -29.00 35.76 -0.71
CA GLN A 190 -30.00 36.57 -1.44
C GLN A 190 -31.43 36.56 -0.89
N GLU A 191 -31.68 36.08 0.33
CA GLU A 191 -33.04 36.11 0.92
C GLU A 191 -33.21 36.94 2.20
N LEU A 192 -32.37 37.96 2.42
CA LEU A 192 -32.62 38.98 3.46
C LEU A 192 -32.22 40.41 3.02
N GLN A 193 -32.80 40.87 1.91
CA GLN A 193 -32.95 42.31 1.61
C GLN A 193 -34.42 42.58 1.26
#